data_AF-A0A1K1PRU3-F1
#
_entry.id   AF-A0A1K1PRU3-F1
#
_cell.length_a   1.000
_cell.length_b   1.000
_cell.length_c   1.000
_cell.angle_alpha   90.00
_cell.angle_beta   90.00
_cell.angle_gamma   90.00
#
_symmetry.space_group_name_H-M   'P 1'
#
loop_
_entity.id
_entity.type
_entity.pdbx_description
1 polymer ?
#
loop_
_entity_poly.entity_id
_entity_poly.type
_entity_poly.pdbx_seq_one_letter_code
_entity_poly.pdbx_strand_id
1 'polypeptide(L)'
;MRIRLEGTEHEITATIARLATVLTIEDASDFYPNRRRGAKYLPPTADVPAQGRVYLIVTAPAPSGPVRAEAERTDQARRLPPANRKEIR
;
A
#
# COMPACT_ATOMS: atom_id res chain seq x y z
N MET A 1 15.09 5.24 -4.19
CA MET A 1 15.29 4.20 -3.14
C MET A 1 15.42 2.84 -3.82
N ARG A 2 16.18 1.87 -3.27
CA ARG A 2 16.31 0.52 -3.85
C ARG A 2 15.74 -0.53 -2.92
N ILE A 3 14.87 -1.40 -3.43
CA ILE A 3 14.27 -2.53 -2.70
C ILE A 3 14.75 -3.84 -3.34
N ARG A 4 15.08 -4.84 -2.51
CA ARG A 4 15.33 -6.22 -2.95
C ARG A 4 14.15 -7.08 -2.50
N LEU A 5 13.53 -7.77 -3.44
CA LEU A 5 12.50 -8.77 -3.16
C LEU A 5 13.09 -10.16 -3.34
N GLU A 6 12.72 -11.08 -2.46
CA GLU A 6 13.09 -12.49 -2.51
C GLU A 6 11.87 -13.35 -2.31
N GLY A 7 11.76 -14.41 -3.09
CA GLY A 7 10.62 -15.31 -3.06
C GLY A 7 10.50 -16.09 -4.36
N THR A 8 9.37 -16.76 -4.53
CA THR A 8 8.97 -17.30 -5.83
C THR A 8 8.61 -16.17 -6.78
N GLU A 9 8.65 -16.44 -8.08
CA GLU A 9 8.26 -15.47 -9.10
C GLU A 9 6.83 -14.96 -8.91
N HIS A 10 5.92 -15.84 -8.48
CA HIS A 10 4.53 -15.49 -8.19
C HIS A 10 4.41 -14.53 -7.00
N GLU A 11 5.06 -14.84 -5.88
CA GLU A 11 5.06 -13.98 -4.68
C GLU A 11 5.69 -12.61 -4.96
N ILE A 12 6.79 -12.58 -5.71
CA ILE A 12 7.46 -11.34 -6.11
C ILE A 12 6.53 -10.51 -6.98
N THR A 13 5.88 -11.11 -7.98
CA THR A 13 4.95 -10.41 -8.87
C THR A 13 3.77 -9.81 -8.09
N ALA A 14 3.17 -10.58 -7.18
CA ALA A 14 2.10 -10.10 -6.31
C ALA A 14 2.56 -8.95 -5.40
N THR A 15 3.78 -9.04 -4.88
CA THR A 15 4.38 -8.00 -4.02
C THR A 15 4.64 -6.71 -4.80
N ILE A 16 5.17 -6.81 -6.02
CA ILE A 16 5.39 -5.66 -6.91
C ILE A 16 4.06 -4.95 -7.20
N ALA A 17 3.02 -5.70 -7.53
CA ALA A 17 1.69 -5.13 -7.79
C ALA A 17 1.17 -4.36 -6.57
N ARG A 18 1.38 -4.87 -5.35
CA ARG A 18 1.00 -4.17 -4.12
C ARG A 18 1.86 -2.95 -3.84
N LEU A 19 3.17 -3.01 -4.06
CA LEU A 19 4.08 -1.87 -3.89
C LEU A 19 3.75 -0.72 -4.86
N ALA A 20 3.36 -1.04 -6.09
CA ALA A 20 2.95 -0.04 -7.08
C ALA A 20 1.73 0.80 -6.65
N THR A 21 0.95 0.34 -5.65
CA THR A 21 -0.17 1.12 -5.10
C THR A 21 0.25 2.27 -4.18
N VAL A 22 1.47 2.20 -3.63
CA VAL A 22 1.97 3.16 -2.61
C VAL A 22 3.27 3.85 -3.02
N LEU A 23 4.05 3.23 -3.92
CA LEU A 23 5.32 3.74 -4.40
C LEU A 23 5.29 3.81 -5.93
N THR A 24 6.00 4.79 -6.47
CA THR A 24 6.28 4.84 -7.91
C THR A 24 7.46 3.91 -8.19
N ILE A 25 7.25 2.89 -9.03
CA ILE A 25 8.31 1.99 -9.49
C ILE A 25 8.93 2.61 -10.74
N GLU A 26 10.22 2.93 -10.67
CA GLU A 26 10.97 3.56 -11.76
C GLU A 26 11.63 2.51 -12.65
N ASP A 27 12.14 1.46 -12.03
CA ASP A 27 12.82 0.36 -12.72
C ASP A 27 12.66 -0.95 -11.93
N ALA A 28 12.63 -2.07 -12.65
CA ALA A 28 12.55 -3.40 -12.12
C ALA A 28 13.50 -4.32 -12.90
N SER A 29 14.41 -4.97 -12.19
CA SER A 29 15.29 -5.95 -12.82
C SER A 29 14.53 -7.22 -13.17
N ASP A 30 15.10 -8.02 -14.08
CA ASP A 30 14.64 -9.39 -14.31
C ASP A 30 14.70 -10.25 -13.04
N PHE A 31 13.97 -11.36 -13.06
CA PHE A 31 14.00 -12.36 -11.99
C PHE A 31 15.31 -13.15 -12.03
N TYR A 32 16.09 -13.05 -10.96
CA TYR A 32 17.33 -13.80 -10.80
C TYR A 32 17.09 -15.04 -9.92
N PRO A 33 17.06 -16.26 -10.49
CA PRO A 33 16.90 -17.47 -9.69
C PRO A 33 18.07 -17.63 -8.73
N ASN A 34 17.75 -17.95 -7.47
CA ASN A 34 18.74 -18.28 -6.47
C ASN A 34 19.32 -19.67 -6.78
N ARG A 35 20.65 -19.82 -6.67
CA ARG A 35 21.26 -21.15 -6.76
C ARG A 35 20.70 -22.00 -5.63
N ARG A 36 20.19 -23.20 -5.95
CA ARG A 36 19.73 -24.18 -4.95
C ARG A 36 20.89 -24.52 -4.00
N ARG A 37 20.94 -23.86 -2.84
CA ARG A 37 21.96 -24.11 -1.83
C ARG A 37 21.64 -25.47 -1.20
N GLY A 38 22.42 -26.50 -1.54
CA GLY A 38 22.27 -27.87 -0.97
C GLY A 38 21.88 -28.99 -1.94
N ALA A 39 21.63 -28.71 -3.24
CA ALA A 39 21.19 -29.75 -4.19
C ALA A 39 22.29 -30.72 -4.66
N LYS A 40 23.50 -30.69 -4.08
CA LYS A 40 24.55 -31.66 -4.44
C LYS A 40 24.29 -33.05 -3.85
N TYR A 41 23.37 -33.17 -2.87
CA TYR A 41 23.13 -34.41 -2.10
C TYR A 41 21.67 -34.81 -1.94
N LEU A 42 20.70 -34.02 -2.43
CA LEU A 42 19.28 -34.36 -2.38
C LEU A 42 18.70 -34.33 -3.80
N PRO A 43 17.96 -35.36 -4.23
CA PRO A 43 17.29 -35.34 -5.52
C PRO A 43 16.35 -34.13 -5.57
N PRO A 44 16.21 -33.48 -6.74
CA PRO A 44 15.29 -32.39 -6.90
C PRO A 44 13.87 -32.89 -6.57
N THR A 45 13.30 -32.42 -5.47
CA THR A 45 11.86 -32.48 -5.27
C THR A 45 11.23 -31.64 -6.39
N ALA A 46 10.49 -32.32 -7.27
CA ALA A 46 9.95 -31.75 -8.50
C ALA A 46 8.97 -30.58 -8.22
N ASP A 47 8.43 -30.51 -7.00
CA ASP A 47 7.34 -29.61 -6.65
C ASP A 47 7.77 -28.34 -5.90
N VAL A 48 9.06 -28.10 -5.71
CA VAL A 48 9.52 -26.87 -5.04
C VAL A 48 9.72 -25.76 -6.08
N PRO A 49 8.89 -24.69 -6.07
CA PRO A 49 9.02 -23.59 -7.01
C PRO A 49 10.38 -22.90 -6.86
N ALA A 50 10.94 -22.47 -7.98
CA ALA A 50 12.23 -21.80 -8.00
C ALA A 50 12.12 -20.47 -7.24
N GLN A 51 12.95 -20.31 -6.21
CA GLN A 51 13.11 -19.03 -5.52
C GLN A 51 14.13 -18.18 -6.24
N GLY A 52 13.94 -16.87 -6.21
CA GLY A 52 14.85 -15.91 -6.80
C GLY A 52 14.72 -14.54 -6.16
N ARG A 53 15.24 -13.55 -6.87
CA ARG A 53 15.29 -12.18 -6.41
C ARG A 53 15.08 -11.19 -7.54
N VAL A 54 14.46 -10.06 -7.21
CA VAL A 54 14.29 -8.90 -8.09
C VAL A 54 14.74 -7.66 -7.34
N TYR A 55 15.36 -6.73 -8.05
CA TYR A 55 15.72 -5.42 -7.53
C TYR A 55 14.80 -4.37 -8.14
N LEU A 56 14.21 -3.53 -7.30
CA LEU A 56 13.37 -2.42 -7.71
C LEU A 56 14.05 -1.10 -7.38
N ILE A 57 13.98 -0.15 -8.29
CA ILE A 57 14.21 1.27 -8.01
C ILE A 57 12.85 1.92 -7.86
N VAL A 58 12.64 2.57 -6.72
CA VAL A 58 11.35 3.16 -6.35
C VAL A 58 11.52 4.55 -5.76
N THR A 59 10.48 5.37 -5.91
CA THR A 59 10.36 6.69 -5.32
C THR A 59 9.08 6.79 -4.52
N ALA A 60 9.20 7.33 -3.30
CA ALA A 60 8.06 7.59 -2.44
C ALA A 60 7.36 8.87 -2.90
N PRO A 61 6.02 8.91 -2.93
CA PRO A 61 5.31 10.14 -3.23
C PRO A 61 5.65 11.21 -2.19
N ALA A 62 5.71 12.47 -2.64
CA ALA A 62 5.91 13.58 -1.72
C ALA A 62 4.78 13.57 -0.67
N PRO A 63 5.10 13.84 0.61
CA PRO A 63 4.06 13.92 1.62
C PRO A 63 3.04 14.98 1.20
N SER A 64 1.76 14.59 1.08
CA SER A 64 0.71 15.58 0.95
C SER A 64 0.74 16.44 2.21
N GLY A 65 0.72 17.76 2.03
CA GLY A 65 0.76 18.72 3.14
C GLY A 65 -0.38 18.50 4.14
N PRO A 66 -0.40 19.24 5.25
CA PRO A 66 -1.38 19.03 6.32
C PRO A 66 -2.80 19.05 5.76
N VAL A 67 -3.50 17.93 5.92
CA VAL A 67 -4.91 17.80 5.54
C VAL A 67 -5.72 18.63 6.53
N ARG A 68 -6.28 19.75 6.08
CA ARG A 68 -7.27 20.50 6.84
C ARG A 68 -8.63 19.88 6.60
N ALA A 69 -9.14 19.17 7.60
CA ALA A 69 -10.54 18.77 7.64
C ALA A 69 -11.33 19.90 8.32
N GLU A 70 -12.17 20.58 7.55
CA GLU A 70 -13.15 21.52 8.12
C GLU A 70 -14.35 20.70 8.60
N ALA A 71 -14.59 20.70 9.92
CA ALA A 71 -15.78 20.10 10.51
C ALA A 71 -16.79 21.21 10.83
N GLU A 72 -17.94 21.18 10.17
CA GLU A 72 -19.04 22.07 10.52
C GLU A 72 -19.68 21.58 11.83
N ARG A 73 -19.64 22.43 12.86
CA ARG A 73 -20.27 22.15 14.16
C ARG A 73 -21.79 22.20 14.02
N THR A 74 -22.43 21.04 14.03
CA THR A 74 -23.90 20.88 13.98
C THR A 74 -24.60 21.11 15.33
N ASP A 75 -23.86 21.37 16.40
CA ASP A 75 -24.37 21.59 17.76
C ASP A 75 -24.80 23.04 18.04
N GLN A 76 -24.71 23.95 17.06
CA GLN A 76 -25.31 25.27 17.21
C GLN A 76 -26.84 25.16 17.18
N ALA A 77 -27.45 25.33 18.34
CA ALA A 77 -28.87 25.51 18.48
C ALA A 77 -29.34 26.64 17.56
N ARG A 78 -30.07 26.27 16.50
CA ARG A 78 -30.83 27.23 15.68
C ARG A 78 -31.66 28.08 16.65
N ARG A 79 -31.41 29.39 16.70
CA ARG A 79 -32.30 30.31 17.41
C ARG A 79 -33.68 30.18 16.76
N LEU A 80 -34.58 29.46 17.43
CA LEU A 80 -35.98 29.42 17.05
C LEU A 80 -36.51 30.85 17.13
N PRO A 81 -37.28 31.32 16.14
CA PRO A 81 -37.89 32.65 16.21
C PRO A 81 -38.76 32.73 17.47
N PRO A 82 -38.83 33.90 18.15
CA PRO A 82 -39.59 34.05 19.37
C PRO A 82 -41.05 33.64 19.12
N ALA A 83 -41.53 32.70 19.91
CA ALA A 83 -42.92 32.25 19.87
C ALA A 83 -43.82 33.45 20.16
N ASN A 84 -44.57 33.89 19.15
CA ASN A 84 -45.49 35.00 19.25
C ASN A 84 -46.61 34.59 20.23
N ARG A 85 -46.55 35.13 21.45
CA ARG A 85 -47.52 34.86 22.52
C ARG A 85 -48.87 35.44 22.07
N LYS A 86 -49.79 34.59 21.60
CA LYS A 86 -51.19 34.99 21.40
C LYS A 86 -51.77 35.33 22.78
N GLU A 87 -52.04 36.61 23.00
CA GLU A 87 -52.90 37.04 24.11
C GLU A 87 -54.30 36.48 23.86
N ILE A 88 -54.77 35.65 24.79
CA ILE A 88 -56.15 35.18 24.84
C ILE A 88 -56.91 36.23 25.64
N ARG A 89 -57.84 36.93 24.98
CA ARG A 89 -58.86 37.77 25.60
C ARG A 89 -60.09 36.94 25.91
#